data_AF-A0A968IT30-F1
#
_entry.id   AF-A0A968IT30-F1
#
_cell.length_a   1.000
_cell.length_b   1.000
_cell.length_c   1.000
_cell.angle_alpha   90.00
_cell.angle_beta   90.00
_cell.angle_gamma   90.00
#
_symmetry.space_group_name_H-M   'P 1'
#
loop_
_entity.id
_entity.type
_entity.pdbx_description
1 polymer ?
#
loop_
_entity_poly.entity_id
_entity_poly.type
_entity_poly.pdbx_seq_one_letter_code
_entity_poly.pdbx_strand_id
1 'polypeptide(L)'
;MQAALNQSQSQVRVAEANLALVKAGAKTGEIQAQQAAIARIEAERSNDIMAQTAMVERMQAELNNAQVEYQRYQTLYQDGAISASEKDSKYLALATAKEQVEEAQANLNRIKSGQQEQLAEAKATLDKITEIRPVDIAVVEAEVREAEAAYHTAQAELDRAYIKSPQAGTVIKIMTRPGEVVASDEGIVRIGQTNQMYAVAEVYESDIGKVKQGQKVSITSSALSQKLTGTVDSIGLEVERQEVVNTDPTANIDAKVVEVKVKLDSDPRRRLYQALDVPGVESAEPVYIGSLDWRNPQNREKTSMMAIAFDPANPAFDLPEVNSQLDKVKIPNTVLFDLASRGEYDQVISQIQQGKTITTESDRTTVTIGGLFKVGASFADDGALITSDQTFMRLFPRKQPGLVSLGVINLKDGQNIEKVRTYLNNYLTDDVQAYTSQEYVDAELDYIKSSTAIGFVFTLGTMMGFIVGIVIVYQVLSTDVNDHIAEYATLKAMGYKSSYLLGVVFEEAIILSVIGFIPSVAIAAGLYQLTAAATALPIVLPASRAVTVLIMTIIMCSISGAIATSKLQSADPADIF
;
A
#
# COMPACT_ATOMS: atom_id res chain seq x y z
N MET A 1 -18.84 -20.21 3.28
CA MET A 1 -18.34 -19.89 4.62
C MET A 1 -19.30 -18.97 5.38
N GLN A 2 -19.60 -17.75 4.92
CA GLN A 2 -20.57 -16.87 5.63
C GLN A 2 -21.96 -17.51 5.86
N ALA A 3 -22.51 -18.21 4.87
CA ALA A 3 -23.78 -18.91 5.02
C ALA A 3 -23.72 -20.03 6.08
N ALA A 4 -22.58 -20.73 6.19
CA ALA A 4 -22.38 -21.77 7.19
C ALA A 4 -22.32 -21.17 8.62
N LEU A 5 -21.61 -20.05 8.80
CA LEU A 5 -21.59 -19.32 10.07
C LEU A 5 -23.00 -18.89 10.51
N ASN A 6 -23.78 -18.31 9.59
CA ASN A 6 -25.16 -17.89 9.87
C ASN A 6 -26.07 -19.08 10.22
N GLN A 7 -25.85 -20.24 9.58
CA GLN A 7 -26.57 -21.47 9.87
C GLN A 7 -26.23 -21.98 11.29
N SER A 8 -24.95 -22.08 11.63
CA SER A 8 -24.51 -22.51 12.97
C SER A 8 -24.96 -21.56 14.07
N GLN A 9 -24.92 -20.24 13.83
CA GLN A 9 -25.46 -19.25 14.77
C GLN A 9 -26.97 -19.43 15.01
N SER A 10 -27.71 -19.86 13.99
CA SER A 10 -29.14 -20.15 14.14
C SER A 10 -29.37 -21.45 14.91
N GLN A 11 -28.52 -22.46 14.75
CA GLN A 11 -28.56 -23.69 15.53
C GLN A 11 -28.27 -23.44 17.01
N VAL A 12 -27.29 -22.59 17.34
CA VAL A 12 -27.03 -22.18 18.73
C VAL A 12 -28.28 -21.55 19.35
N ARG A 13 -28.91 -20.60 18.65
CA ARG A 13 -30.15 -19.96 19.14
C ARG A 13 -31.29 -20.96 19.36
N VAL A 14 -31.43 -21.97 18.50
CA VAL A 14 -32.44 -23.03 18.68
C VAL A 14 -32.12 -23.90 19.90
N ALA A 15 -30.86 -24.30 20.07
CA ALA A 15 -30.43 -25.10 21.22
C ALA A 15 -30.58 -24.33 22.54
N GLU A 16 -30.21 -23.04 22.58
CA GLU A 16 -30.41 -22.17 23.74
C GLU A 16 -31.91 -21.99 24.07
N ALA A 17 -32.76 -21.83 23.04
CA ALA A 17 -34.21 -21.75 23.23
C ALA A 17 -34.78 -23.05 23.78
N ASN A 18 -34.30 -24.22 23.31
CA ASN A 18 -34.69 -25.52 23.85
C ASN A 18 -34.21 -25.70 25.29
N LEU A 19 -33.00 -25.26 25.63
CA LEU A 19 -32.49 -25.28 27.01
C LEU A 19 -33.35 -24.41 27.92
N ALA A 20 -33.72 -23.21 27.47
CA ALA A 20 -34.61 -22.31 28.19
C ALA A 20 -36.00 -22.95 28.39
N LEU A 21 -36.53 -23.64 27.38
CA LEU A 21 -37.81 -24.34 27.44
C LEU A 21 -37.80 -25.47 28.49
N VAL A 22 -36.71 -26.26 28.55
CA VAL A 22 -36.55 -27.33 29.55
C VAL A 22 -36.34 -26.75 30.95
N LYS A 23 -35.52 -25.69 31.10
CA LYS A 23 -35.30 -25.00 32.39
C LYS A 23 -36.57 -24.30 32.90
N ALA A 24 -37.40 -23.76 32.02
CA ALA A 24 -38.67 -23.13 32.36
C ALA A 24 -39.78 -24.12 32.70
N GLY A 25 -39.55 -25.43 32.53
CA GLY A 25 -40.54 -26.45 32.86
C GLY A 25 -41.78 -26.37 31.98
N ALA A 26 -41.59 -26.42 30.65
CA ALA A 26 -42.64 -26.31 29.61
C ALA A 26 -43.85 -27.24 29.74
N LYS A 27 -43.85 -28.14 30.72
CA LYS A 27 -45.02 -28.89 31.17
C LYS A 27 -46.02 -28.04 31.96
N THR A 28 -45.93 -26.71 31.93
CA THR A 28 -46.87 -25.81 32.64
C THR A 28 -48.34 -26.14 32.33
N GLY A 29 -48.66 -26.46 31.08
CA GLY A 29 -50.00 -26.92 30.69
C GLY A 29 -50.40 -28.28 31.28
N GLU A 30 -49.46 -29.23 31.33
CA GLU A 30 -49.67 -30.56 31.94
C GLU A 30 -49.82 -30.45 33.47
N ILE A 31 -49.02 -29.60 34.11
CA ILE A 31 -49.08 -29.29 35.56
C ILE A 31 -50.46 -28.70 35.89
N GLN A 32 -50.92 -27.71 35.13
CA GLN A 32 -52.24 -27.10 35.34
C GLN A 32 -53.38 -28.10 35.13
N ALA A 33 -53.31 -28.93 34.08
CA ALA A 33 -54.29 -29.97 33.82
C ALA A 33 -54.34 -31.01 34.96
N GLN A 34 -53.18 -31.43 35.48
CA GLN A 34 -53.09 -32.39 36.57
C GLN A 34 -53.55 -31.78 37.91
N GLN A 35 -53.24 -30.52 38.18
CA GLN A 35 -53.76 -29.78 39.35
C GLN A 35 -55.29 -29.68 39.31
N ALA A 36 -55.88 -29.39 38.14
CA ALA A 36 -57.33 -29.39 37.96
C ALA A 36 -57.94 -30.78 38.17
N ALA A 37 -57.27 -31.86 37.75
CA ALA A 37 -57.70 -33.22 38.01
C ALA A 37 -57.68 -33.57 39.51
N ILE A 38 -56.62 -33.17 40.24
CA ILE A 38 -56.53 -33.33 41.70
C ILE A 38 -57.67 -32.57 42.39
N ALA A 39 -57.92 -31.31 42.01
CA ALA A 39 -59.00 -30.51 42.58
C ALA A 39 -60.38 -31.15 42.37
N ARG A 40 -60.61 -31.76 41.19
CA ARG A 40 -61.84 -32.52 40.92
C ARG A 40 -61.98 -33.74 41.83
N ILE A 41 -60.91 -34.53 41.98
CA ILE A 41 -60.90 -35.71 42.87
C ILE A 41 -61.14 -35.32 44.34
N GLU A 42 -60.53 -34.21 44.80
CA GLU A 42 -60.73 -33.70 46.16
C GLU A 42 -62.19 -33.26 46.39
N ALA A 43 -62.81 -32.62 45.39
CA ALA A 43 -64.21 -32.23 45.44
C ALA A 43 -65.17 -33.45 45.44
N GLU A 44 -64.95 -34.42 44.55
CA GLU A 44 -65.71 -35.69 44.51
C GLU A 44 -65.61 -36.43 45.84
N ARG A 45 -64.39 -36.57 46.38
CA ARG A 45 -64.15 -37.20 47.68
C ARG A 45 -64.89 -36.51 48.81
N SER A 46 -64.85 -35.17 48.86
CA SER A 46 -65.55 -34.41 49.89
C SER A 46 -67.06 -34.64 49.82
N ASN A 47 -67.63 -34.62 48.61
CA ASN A 47 -69.06 -34.82 48.40
C ASN A 47 -69.51 -36.24 48.77
N ASP A 48 -68.76 -37.27 48.37
CA ASP A 48 -69.10 -38.67 48.66
C ASP A 48 -68.98 -38.99 50.15
N ILE A 49 -67.92 -38.51 50.81
CA ILE A 49 -67.77 -38.67 52.27
C ILE A 49 -68.93 -37.98 52.99
N MET A 50 -69.31 -36.76 52.58
CA MET A 50 -70.41 -36.03 53.20
C MET A 50 -71.74 -36.79 53.02
N ALA A 51 -72.05 -37.24 51.80
CA ALA A 51 -73.27 -37.99 51.50
C ALA A 51 -73.34 -39.32 52.28
N GLN A 52 -72.25 -40.08 52.31
CA GLN A 52 -72.21 -41.36 53.02
C GLN A 52 -72.18 -41.18 54.55
N THR A 53 -71.60 -40.09 55.06
CA THR A 53 -71.66 -39.75 56.50
C THR A 53 -73.10 -39.45 56.92
N ALA A 54 -73.82 -38.63 56.15
CA ALA A 54 -75.24 -38.37 56.40
C ALA A 54 -76.10 -39.64 56.36
N MET A 55 -75.76 -40.58 55.46
CA MET A 55 -76.40 -41.89 55.37
C MET A 55 -76.16 -42.76 56.61
N VAL A 56 -74.92 -42.79 57.14
CA VAL A 56 -74.59 -43.45 58.41
C VAL A 56 -75.32 -42.80 59.58
N GLU A 57 -75.34 -41.46 59.67
CA GLU A 57 -76.08 -40.74 60.72
C GLU A 57 -77.58 -41.08 60.72
N ARG A 58 -78.19 -41.17 59.53
CA ARG A 58 -79.59 -41.59 59.37
C ARG A 58 -79.83 -43.01 59.89
N MET A 59 -79.00 -43.97 59.50
CA MET A 59 -79.12 -45.36 59.98
C MET A 59 -78.82 -45.49 61.47
N GLN A 60 -77.90 -44.69 62.01
CA GLN A 60 -77.63 -44.65 63.44
C GLN A 60 -78.86 -44.15 64.23
N ALA A 61 -79.58 -43.16 63.69
CA ALA A 61 -80.84 -42.71 64.28
C ALA A 61 -81.93 -43.80 64.24
N GLU A 62 -82.01 -44.57 63.15
CA GLU A 62 -82.94 -45.70 63.02
C GLU A 62 -82.60 -46.84 63.99
N LEU A 63 -81.32 -47.17 64.15
CA LEU A 63 -80.82 -48.12 65.15
C LEU A 63 -81.17 -47.67 66.57
N ASN A 64 -80.96 -46.39 66.90
CA ASN A 64 -81.32 -45.84 68.21
C ASN A 64 -82.82 -45.97 68.47
N ASN A 65 -83.67 -45.70 67.48
CA ASN A 65 -85.11 -45.87 67.60
C ASN A 65 -85.49 -47.35 67.80
N ALA A 66 -84.91 -48.27 67.02
CA ALA A 66 -85.14 -49.71 67.16
C ALA A 66 -84.68 -50.25 68.53
N GLN A 67 -83.58 -49.72 69.08
CA GLN A 67 -83.07 -50.04 70.41
C GLN A 67 -84.08 -49.65 71.50
N VAL A 68 -84.60 -48.42 71.44
CA VAL A 68 -85.62 -47.93 72.40
C VAL A 68 -86.90 -48.74 72.30
N GLU A 69 -87.37 -49.03 71.09
CA GLU A 69 -88.55 -49.88 70.85
C GLU A 69 -88.36 -51.29 71.41
N TYR A 70 -87.22 -51.92 71.15
CA TYR A 70 -86.91 -53.24 71.70
C TYR A 70 -86.88 -53.24 73.22
N GLN A 71 -86.22 -52.25 73.84
CA GLN A 71 -86.19 -52.10 75.30
C GLN A 71 -87.60 -51.95 75.89
N ARG A 72 -88.44 -51.11 75.28
CA ARG A 72 -89.84 -50.92 75.71
C ARG A 72 -90.64 -52.21 75.63
N TYR A 73 -90.53 -52.95 74.53
CA TYR A 73 -91.25 -54.20 74.34
C TYR A 73 -90.68 -55.35 75.20
N GLN A 74 -89.39 -55.31 75.55
CA GLN A 74 -88.79 -56.24 76.50
C GLN A 74 -89.41 -56.09 77.90
N THR A 75 -89.63 -54.85 78.36
CA THR A 75 -90.34 -54.58 79.63
C THR A 75 -91.80 -55.06 79.57
N LEU A 76 -92.54 -54.74 78.50
CA LEU A 76 -93.92 -55.18 78.33
C LEU A 76 -94.08 -56.71 78.31
N TYR A 77 -93.09 -57.44 77.76
CA TYR A 77 -93.05 -58.90 77.80
C TYR A 77 -92.81 -59.43 79.22
N GLN A 78 -91.90 -58.81 79.97
CA GLN A 78 -91.63 -59.16 81.37
C GLN A 78 -92.88 -58.93 82.25
N ASP A 79 -93.67 -57.91 81.93
CA ASP A 79 -94.94 -57.58 82.62
C ASP A 79 -96.13 -58.45 82.16
N GLY A 80 -95.94 -59.37 81.19
CA GLY A 80 -96.97 -60.29 80.67
C GLY A 80 -97.98 -59.65 79.70
N ALA A 81 -97.72 -58.44 79.21
CA ALA A 81 -98.65 -57.67 78.39
C ALA A 81 -98.60 -57.97 76.87
N ILE A 82 -97.56 -58.67 76.38
CA ILE A 82 -97.37 -59.02 74.96
C ILE A 82 -96.85 -60.46 74.77
N SER A 83 -96.90 -60.96 73.54
CA SER A 83 -96.41 -62.30 73.19
C SER A 83 -94.89 -62.36 72.95
N ALA A 84 -94.31 -63.56 73.06
CA ALA A 84 -92.89 -63.80 72.75
C ALA A 84 -92.55 -63.46 71.27
N SER A 85 -93.47 -63.75 70.35
CA SER A 85 -93.33 -63.45 68.92
C SER A 85 -93.20 -61.94 68.65
N GLU A 86 -94.00 -61.11 69.33
CA GLU A 86 -93.92 -59.66 69.19
C GLU A 86 -92.59 -59.09 69.70
N LYS A 87 -92.08 -59.62 70.82
CA LYS A 87 -90.76 -59.25 71.36
C LYS A 87 -89.63 -59.66 70.41
N ASP A 88 -89.68 -60.87 69.87
CA ASP A 88 -88.66 -61.39 68.95
C ASP A 88 -88.67 -60.66 67.59
N SER A 89 -89.84 -60.20 67.12
CA SER A 89 -89.94 -59.33 65.94
C SER A 89 -89.22 -58.00 66.15
N LYS A 90 -89.33 -57.39 67.34
CA LYS A 90 -88.59 -56.14 67.67
C LYS A 90 -87.10 -56.39 67.84
N TYR A 91 -86.69 -57.54 68.38
CA TYR A 91 -85.29 -57.94 68.41
C TYR A 91 -84.70 -58.08 67.01
N LEU A 92 -85.42 -58.74 66.09
CA LEU A 92 -85.01 -58.87 64.70
C LEU A 92 -84.85 -57.50 64.03
N ALA A 93 -85.80 -56.58 64.23
CA ALA A 93 -85.70 -55.22 63.70
C ALA A 93 -84.48 -54.46 64.23
N LEU A 94 -84.15 -54.60 65.52
CA LEU A 94 -82.93 -54.06 66.11
C LEU A 94 -81.67 -54.68 65.49
N ALA A 95 -81.62 -56.01 65.38
CA ALA A 95 -80.50 -56.71 64.78
C ALA A 95 -80.28 -56.27 63.33
N THR A 96 -81.34 -56.16 62.52
CA THR A 96 -81.27 -55.66 61.13
C THR A 96 -80.79 -54.22 61.07
N ALA A 97 -81.30 -53.32 61.92
CA ALA A 97 -80.85 -51.93 61.94
C ALA A 97 -79.36 -51.81 62.34
N LYS A 98 -78.88 -52.71 63.21
CA LYS A 98 -77.46 -52.77 63.59
C LYS A 98 -76.57 -53.17 62.43
N GLU A 99 -76.93 -54.25 61.72
CA GLU A 99 -76.20 -54.72 60.54
C GLU A 99 -76.16 -53.65 59.43
N GLN A 100 -77.27 -52.93 59.23
CA GLN A 100 -77.32 -51.83 58.25
C GLN A 100 -76.36 -50.67 58.59
N VAL A 101 -76.21 -50.32 59.88
CA VAL A 101 -75.21 -49.32 60.32
C VAL A 101 -73.79 -49.84 60.07
N GLU A 102 -73.50 -51.09 60.41
CA GLU A 102 -72.19 -51.70 60.19
C GLU A 102 -71.83 -51.74 58.70
N GLU A 103 -72.76 -52.12 57.82
CA GLU A 103 -72.59 -52.10 56.36
C GLU A 103 -72.30 -50.68 55.85
N ALA A 104 -73.06 -49.70 56.31
CA ALA A 104 -72.90 -48.31 55.91
C ALA A 104 -71.56 -47.71 56.34
N GLN A 105 -71.10 -48.07 57.55
CA GLN A 105 -69.81 -47.66 58.09
C GLN A 105 -68.65 -48.33 57.33
N ALA A 106 -68.79 -49.62 56.98
CA ALA A 106 -67.84 -50.32 56.14
C ALA A 106 -67.74 -49.68 54.75
N ASN A 107 -68.88 -49.30 54.15
CA ASN A 107 -68.90 -48.60 52.87
C ASN A 107 -68.25 -47.20 52.96
N LEU A 108 -68.51 -46.44 54.03
CA LEU A 108 -67.85 -45.15 54.27
C LEU A 108 -66.32 -45.30 54.36
N ASN A 109 -65.85 -46.32 55.10
CA ASN A 109 -64.42 -46.58 55.25
C ASN A 109 -63.78 -46.97 53.90
N ARG A 110 -64.45 -47.81 53.10
CA ARG A 110 -64.02 -48.19 51.75
C ARG A 110 -63.91 -46.99 50.81
N ILE A 111 -64.88 -46.06 50.86
CA ILE A 111 -64.86 -44.81 50.07
C ILE A 111 -63.67 -43.94 50.52
N LYS A 112 -63.49 -43.75 51.83
CA LYS A 112 -62.39 -42.96 52.39
C LYS A 112 -61.02 -43.49 51.95
N SER A 113 -60.80 -44.81 52.03
CA SER A 113 -59.51 -45.42 51.67
C SER A 113 -59.28 -45.42 50.16
N GLY A 114 -60.27 -45.82 49.35
CA GLY A 114 -60.12 -45.90 47.89
C GLY A 114 -59.87 -44.53 47.25
N GLN A 115 -60.57 -43.48 47.70
CA GLN A 115 -60.34 -42.12 47.19
C GLN A 115 -59.04 -41.51 47.70
N GLN A 116 -58.54 -41.95 48.87
CA GLN A 116 -57.22 -41.53 49.36
C GLN A 116 -56.09 -42.09 48.49
N GLU A 117 -56.20 -43.34 48.03
CA GLU A 117 -55.25 -43.95 47.10
C GLU A 117 -55.23 -43.21 45.76
N GLN A 118 -56.40 -42.93 45.18
CA GLN A 118 -56.52 -42.15 43.94
C GLN A 118 -55.89 -40.76 44.05
N LEU A 119 -56.10 -40.08 45.18
CA LEU A 119 -55.51 -38.77 45.43
C LEU A 119 -53.98 -38.85 45.56
N ALA A 120 -53.46 -39.89 46.22
CA ALA A 120 -52.03 -40.12 46.36
C ALA A 120 -51.36 -40.39 45.01
N GLU A 121 -51.99 -41.21 44.16
CA GLU A 121 -51.52 -41.49 42.80
C GLU A 121 -51.51 -40.23 41.91
N ALA A 122 -52.58 -39.43 41.98
CA ALA A 122 -52.68 -38.18 41.24
C ALA A 122 -51.61 -37.15 41.68
N LYS A 123 -51.31 -37.07 42.99
CA LYS A 123 -50.24 -36.22 43.54
C LYS A 123 -48.85 -36.72 43.14
N ALA A 124 -48.59 -38.03 43.21
CA ALA A 124 -47.33 -38.61 42.75
C ALA A 124 -47.08 -38.38 41.25
N THR A 125 -48.15 -38.41 40.43
CA THR A 125 -48.08 -38.06 39.01
C THR A 125 -47.71 -36.59 38.81
N LEU A 126 -48.28 -35.68 39.61
CA LEU A 126 -47.92 -34.25 39.58
C LEU A 126 -46.45 -34.02 39.95
N ASP A 127 -45.95 -34.69 40.99
CA ASP A 127 -44.55 -34.58 41.41
C ASP A 127 -43.60 -35.04 40.29
N LYS A 128 -43.91 -36.16 39.64
CA LYS A 128 -43.15 -36.66 38.48
C LYS A 128 -43.17 -35.72 37.27
N ILE A 129 -44.26 -35.01 37.05
CA ILE A 129 -44.39 -34.02 35.96
C ILE A 129 -43.60 -32.74 36.29
N THR A 130 -43.57 -32.35 37.58
CA THR A 130 -42.92 -31.13 38.07
C THR A 130 -41.42 -31.31 38.24
N GLU A 131 -40.94 -32.54 38.43
CA GLU A 131 -39.52 -32.84 38.58
C GLU A 131 -38.74 -32.53 37.29
N ILE A 132 -37.85 -31.54 37.38
CA ILE A 132 -36.85 -31.27 36.35
C ILE A 132 -35.62 -32.11 36.68
N ARG A 133 -35.38 -33.17 35.91
CA ARG A 133 -34.25 -34.06 36.19
C ARG A 133 -32.95 -33.41 35.71
N PRO A 134 -31.87 -33.41 36.52
CA PRO A 134 -30.57 -32.87 36.11
C PRO A 134 -30.02 -33.51 34.83
N VAL A 135 -30.36 -34.77 34.56
CA VAL A 135 -29.96 -35.46 33.32
C VAL A 135 -30.61 -34.85 32.08
N ASP A 136 -31.86 -34.39 32.17
CA ASP A 136 -32.55 -33.77 31.02
C ASP A 136 -31.90 -32.41 30.69
N ILE A 137 -31.52 -31.65 31.72
CA ILE A 137 -30.75 -30.41 31.55
C ILE A 137 -29.39 -30.73 30.95
N ALA A 138 -28.67 -31.73 31.47
CA ALA A 138 -27.33 -32.07 31.00
C ALA A 138 -27.30 -32.52 29.53
N VAL A 139 -28.33 -33.23 29.06
CA VAL A 139 -28.48 -33.62 27.64
C VAL A 139 -28.64 -32.37 26.77
N VAL A 140 -29.54 -31.46 27.10
CA VAL A 140 -29.78 -30.26 26.30
C VAL A 140 -28.62 -29.26 26.41
N GLU A 141 -27.94 -29.18 27.55
CA GLU A 141 -26.68 -28.43 27.68
C GLU A 141 -25.56 -29.02 26.82
N ALA A 142 -25.54 -30.35 26.61
CA ALA A 142 -24.60 -30.95 25.67
C ALA A 142 -24.95 -30.58 24.21
N GLU A 143 -26.23 -30.51 23.84
CA GLU A 143 -26.67 -30.03 22.52
C GLU A 143 -26.26 -28.57 22.27
N VAL A 144 -26.37 -27.71 23.30
CA VAL A 144 -25.89 -26.31 23.21
C VAL A 144 -24.38 -26.28 22.97
N ARG A 145 -23.59 -27.04 23.76
CA ARG A 145 -22.13 -27.11 23.56
C ARG A 145 -21.74 -27.63 22.18
N GLU A 146 -22.48 -28.60 21.64
CA GLU A 146 -22.27 -29.11 20.27
C GLU A 146 -22.52 -28.01 19.23
N ALA A 147 -23.63 -27.28 19.35
CA ALA A 147 -23.96 -26.16 18.46
C ALA A 147 -22.93 -25.01 18.55
N GLU A 148 -22.45 -24.70 19.75
CA GLU A 148 -21.39 -23.70 19.97
C GLU A 148 -20.07 -24.14 19.32
N ALA A 149 -19.69 -25.41 19.46
CA ALA A 149 -18.50 -25.95 18.81
C ALA A 149 -18.59 -25.87 17.27
N ALA A 150 -19.77 -26.15 16.71
CA ALA A 150 -20.01 -25.98 15.27
C ALA A 150 -19.91 -24.52 14.83
N TYR A 151 -20.44 -23.58 15.62
CA TYR A 151 -20.31 -22.13 15.38
C TYR A 151 -18.84 -21.68 15.39
N HIS A 152 -18.06 -22.08 16.41
CA HIS A 152 -16.64 -21.74 16.49
C HIS A 152 -15.82 -22.33 15.35
N THR A 153 -16.16 -23.54 14.91
CA THR A 153 -15.53 -24.17 13.73
C THR A 153 -15.81 -23.37 12.46
N ALA A 154 -17.09 -23.03 12.21
CA ALA A 154 -17.48 -22.21 11.07
C ALA A 154 -16.85 -20.80 11.08
N GLN A 155 -16.69 -20.22 12.27
CA GLN A 155 -16.00 -18.94 12.46
C GLN A 155 -14.51 -19.04 12.13
N ALA A 156 -13.83 -20.08 12.64
CA ALA A 156 -12.41 -20.31 12.35
C ALA A 156 -12.17 -20.57 10.85
N GLU A 157 -13.05 -21.31 10.18
CA GLU A 157 -12.97 -21.52 8.73
C GLU A 157 -13.15 -20.22 7.93
N LEU A 158 -14.10 -19.37 8.34
CA LEU A 158 -14.28 -18.05 7.74
C LEU A 158 -13.05 -17.17 7.95
N ASP A 159 -12.49 -17.16 9.16
CA ASP A 159 -11.28 -16.41 9.46
C ASP A 159 -10.08 -16.91 8.66
N ARG A 160 -9.96 -18.22 8.40
CA ARG A 160 -8.93 -18.80 7.52
C ARG A 160 -9.10 -18.42 6.05
N ALA A 161 -10.29 -18.02 5.62
CA ALA A 161 -10.53 -17.54 4.26
C ALA A 161 -9.89 -16.16 4.00
N TYR A 162 -9.61 -15.41 5.07
CA TYR A 162 -9.00 -14.09 4.98
C TYR A 162 -7.57 -14.12 5.49
N ILE A 163 -6.63 -13.76 4.62
CA ILE A 163 -5.24 -13.57 5.00
C ILE A 163 -5.08 -12.11 5.44
N LYS A 164 -4.87 -11.91 6.74
CA LYS A 164 -4.63 -10.59 7.35
C LYS A 164 -3.13 -10.31 7.43
N SER A 165 -2.74 -9.05 7.27
CA SER A 165 -1.34 -8.65 7.46
C SER A 165 -0.95 -8.78 8.95
N PRO A 166 0.19 -9.41 9.29
CA PRO A 166 0.64 -9.54 10.68
C PRO A 166 1.16 -8.22 11.26
N GLN A 167 1.46 -7.25 10.40
CA GLN A 167 1.97 -5.93 10.78
C GLN A 167 1.42 -4.83 9.87
N ALA A 168 1.41 -3.60 10.36
CA ALA A 168 1.20 -2.44 9.51
C ALA A 168 2.37 -2.30 8.53
N GLY A 169 2.07 -2.17 7.23
CA GLY A 169 3.08 -2.08 6.19
C GLY A 169 2.47 -1.87 4.81
N THR A 170 3.34 -1.63 3.83
CA THR A 170 2.97 -1.40 2.43
C THR A 170 3.20 -2.67 1.63
N VAL A 171 2.28 -3.01 0.71
CA VAL A 171 2.48 -4.11 -0.24
C VAL A 171 3.56 -3.70 -1.26
N ILE A 172 4.73 -4.33 -1.17
CA ILE A 172 5.90 -4.09 -2.02
C ILE A 172 5.74 -4.83 -3.35
N LYS A 173 5.30 -6.10 -3.29
CA LYS A 173 5.14 -6.95 -4.48
C LYS A 173 3.98 -7.91 -4.29
N ILE A 174 3.17 -8.09 -5.33
CA ILE A 174 2.17 -9.16 -5.40
C ILE A 174 2.84 -10.35 -6.11
N MET A 175 2.89 -11.50 -5.44
CA MET A 175 3.61 -12.69 -5.91
C MET A 175 2.66 -13.72 -6.53
N THR A 176 1.40 -13.78 -6.08
CA THR A 176 0.38 -14.68 -6.65
C THR A 176 -0.90 -13.93 -6.98
N ARG A 177 -1.55 -14.29 -8.08
CA ARG A 177 -2.81 -13.71 -8.55
C ARG A 177 -3.98 -14.69 -8.43
N PRO A 178 -5.24 -14.22 -8.48
CA PRO A 178 -6.41 -15.10 -8.44
C PRO A 178 -6.35 -16.15 -9.56
N GLY A 179 -6.51 -17.42 -9.19
CA GLY A 179 -6.45 -18.57 -10.10
C GLY A 179 -5.08 -19.25 -10.18
N GLU A 180 -4.03 -18.65 -9.63
CA GLU A 180 -2.70 -19.25 -9.54
C GLU A 180 -2.55 -20.06 -8.25
N VAL A 181 -1.70 -21.09 -8.29
CA VAL A 181 -1.32 -21.88 -7.12
C VAL A 181 -0.23 -21.12 -6.36
N VAL A 182 -0.41 -20.94 -5.05
CA VAL A 182 0.59 -20.31 -4.18
C VAL A 182 1.75 -21.28 -3.96
N ALA A 183 2.96 -20.89 -4.38
CA ALA A 183 4.18 -21.64 -4.07
C ALA A 183 4.53 -21.49 -2.58
N SER A 184 4.94 -22.60 -1.96
CA SER A 184 5.14 -22.72 -0.50
C SER A 184 6.20 -21.77 0.08
N ASP A 185 7.14 -21.33 -0.76
CA ASP A 185 8.33 -20.55 -0.42
C ASP A 185 8.18 -19.04 -0.73
N GLU A 186 7.37 -18.69 -1.72
CA GLU A 186 7.22 -17.29 -2.16
C GLU A 186 6.07 -16.54 -1.45
N GLY A 187 5.05 -17.25 -0.95
CA GLY A 187 3.87 -16.61 -0.37
C GLY A 187 3.05 -15.81 -1.40
N ILE A 188 2.12 -14.96 -0.94
CA ILE A 188 1.14 -14.29 -1.82
C ILE A 188 1.52 -12.83 -2.09
N VAL A 189 2.03 -12.14 -1.08
CA VAL A 189 2.42 -10.73 -1.13
C VAL A 189 3.67 -10.51 -0.28
N ARG A 190 4.55 -9.62 -0.76
CA ARG A 190 5.64 -9.07 0.03
C ARG A 190 5.19 -7.76 0.65
N ILE A 191 5.19 -7.67 1.97
CA ILE A 191 4.82 -6.47 2.72
C ILE A 191 6.03 -6.00 3.52
N GLY A 192 6.26 -4.69 3.56
CA GLY A 192 7.30 -4.11 4.41
C GLY A 192 6.96 -2.69 4.87
N GLN A 193 7.60 -2.26 5.95
CA GLN A 193 7.49 -0.89 6.46
C GLN A 193 8.38 0.03 5.61
N THR A 194 7.78 1.00 4.92
CA THR A 194 8.48 1.90 3.98
C THR A 194 8.76 3.28 4.56
N ASN A 195 8.43 3.51 5.84
CA ASN A 195 8.55 4.83 6.47
C ASN A 195 9.98 5.15 6.90
N GLN A 196 10.82 4.13 7.08
CA GLN A 196 12.20 4.27 7.51
C GLN A 196 13.11 3.56 6.52
N MET A 197 14.00 4.32 5.88
CA MET A 197 15.02 3.74 5.03
C MET A 197 16.19 3.25 5.87
N TYR A 198 16.69 2.08 5.51
CA TYR A 198 17.88 1.46 6.09
C TYR A 198 18.91 1.23 4.99
N ALA A 199 20.17 1.50 5.29
CA ALA A 199 21.29 0.98 4.52
C ALA A 199 21.80 -0.29 5.20
N VAL A 200 22.01 -1.35 4.43
CA VAL A 200 22.66 -2.58 4.89
C VAL A 200 24.10 -2.52 4.46
N ALA A 201 25.01 -2.49 5.43
CA ALA A 201 26.44 -2.43 5.20
C ALA A 201 27.07 -3.78 5.57
N GLU A 202 27.79 -4.40 4.64
CA GLU A 202 28.60 -5.58 4.91
C GLU A 202 29.93 -5.14 5.53
N VAL A 203 30.14 -5.43 6.81
CA VAL A 203 31.37 -5.08 7.54
C VAL A 203 32.21 -6.34 7.72
N TYR A 204 33.51 -6.28 7.38
CA TYR A 204 34.39 -7.44 7.54
C TYR A 204 34.42 -7.97 8.97
N GLU A 205 34.48 -9.30 9.11
CA GLU A 205 34.59 -10.00 10.40
C GLU A 205 35.72 -9.44 11.27
N SER A 206 36.84 -9.05 10.66
CA SER A 206 37.99 -8.45 11.35
C SER A 206 37.71 -7.07 11.97
N ASP A 207 36.74 -6.34 11.43
CA ASP A 207 36.45 -4.95 11.78
C ASP A 207 35.16 -4.77 12.56
N ILE A 208 34.30 -5.80 12.63
CA ILE A 208 32.99 -5.70 13.28
C ILE A 208 33.09 -5.33 14.77
N GLY A 209 34.16 -5.73 15.46
CA GLY A 209 34.42 -5.37 16.86
C GLY A 209 34.60 -3.86 17.10
N LYS A 210 34.79 -3.08 16.04
CA LYS A 210 34.88 -1.60 16.09
C LYS A 210 33.51 -0.92 15.97
N VAL A 211 32.47 -1.64 15.54
CA VAL A 211 31.12 -1.11 15.31
C VAL A 211 30.26 -1.31 16.55
N LYS A 212 29.55 -0.26 16.97
CA LYS A 212 28.61 -0.30 18.10
C LYS A 212 27.23 0.17 17.68
N GLN A 213 26.19 -0.40 18.29
CA GLN A 213 24.83 0.11 18.16
C GLN A 213 24.77 1.57 18.64
N GLY A 214 24.03 2.43 17.91
CA GLY A 214 23.96 3.86 18.17
C GLY A 214 25.12 4.68 17.57
N GLN A 215 26.10 4.05 16.94
CA GLN A 215 27.21 4.74 16.29
C GLN A 215 26.73 5.49 15.05
N LYS A 216 27.12 6.77 14.91
CA LYS A 216 26.86 7.55 13.69
C LYS A 216 27.75 7.05 12.57
N VAL A 217 27.18 6.94 11.37
CA VAL A 217 27.87 6.41 10.19
C VAL A 217 27.63 7.28 8.98
N SER A 218 28.73 7.46 8.25
CA SER A 218 28.83 8.14 6.96
C SER A 218 28.61 7.21 5.76
N ILE A 219 27.58 7.35 4.90
CA ILE A 219 27.43 6.49 3.70
C ILE A 219 27.69 7.29 2.43
N THR A 220 28.57 6.79 1.57
CA THR A 220 28.92 7.37 0.27
C THR A 220 28.91 6.28 -0.80
N SER A 221 28.41 6.60 -1.99
CA SER A 221 28.47 5.71 -3.17
C SER A 221 28.70 6.57 -4.41
N SER A 222 29.37 6.02 -5.43
CA SER A 222 29.53 6.68 -6.73
C SER A 222 28.19 6.92 -7.43
N ALA A 223 27.16 6.13 -7.10
CA ALA A 223 25.80 6.29 -7.60
C ALA A 223 24.96 7.32 -6.80
N LEU A 224 25.48 7.82 -5.68
CA LEU A 224 24.81 8.83 -4.85
C LEU A 224 25.47 10.19 -5.07
N SER A 225 24.68 11.19 -5.45
CA SER A 225 25.14 12.58 -5.59
C SER A 225 25.51 13.22 -4.26
N GLN A 226 24.98 12.70 -3.15
CA GLN A 226 25.19 13.22 -1.79
C GLN A 226 25.54 12.12 -0.79
N LYS A 227 26.29 12.51 0.23
CA LYS A 227 26.63 11.67 1.36
C LYS A 227 25.41 11.49 2.27
N LEU A 228 25.01 10.26 2.50
CA LEU A 228 23.94 9.97 3.45
C LEU A 228 24.52 9.84 4.87
N THR A 229 23.74 10.23 5.86
CA THR A 229 24.07 10.03 7.27
C THR A 229 23.05 9.12 7.92
N GLY A 230 23.47 8.41 8.95
CA GLY A 230 22.60 7.52 9.69
C GLY A 230 23.23 7.06 10.98
N THR A 231 22.48 6.23 11.70
CA THR A 231 22.91 5.64 12.97
C THR A 231 22.79 4.12 12.88
N VAL A 232 23.79 3.39 13.39
CA VAL A 232 23.75 1.93 13.47
C VAL A 232 22.59 1.51 14.37
N ASP A 233 21.60 0.85 13.79
CA ASP A 233 20.40 0.40 14.49
C ASP A 233 20.56 -1.01 15.03
N SER A 234 21.18 -1.90 14.25
CA SER A 234 21.45 -3.28 14.67
C SER A 234 22.67 -3.86 13.95
N ILE A 235 23.38 -4.75 14.64
CA ILE A 235 24.50 -5.52 14.12
C ILE A 235 24.05 -6.98 13.99
N GLY A 236 24.30 -7.61 12.84
CA GLY A 236 23.99 -9.00 12.58
C GLY A 236 24.69 -9.94 13.56
N LEU A 237 24.04 -11.06 13.88
CA LEU A 237 24.58 -12.09 14.77
C LEU A 237 25.26 -13.23 14.00
N GLU A 238 25.19 -13.21 12.68
CA GLU A 238 25.69 -14.23 11.78
C GLU A 238 26.83 -13.68 10.91
N VAL A 239 27.78 -14.55 10.58
CA VAL A 239 28.89 -14.25 9.67
C VAL A 239 28.55 -14.88 8.33
N GLU A 240 28.44 -14.05 7.30
CA GLU A 240 28.03 -14.42 5.95
C GLU A 240 29.16 -14.23 4.94
N ARG A 241 28.98 -14.76 3.73
CA ARG A 241 29.90 -14.50 2.61
C ARG A 241 29.51 -13.17 1.97
N GLN A 242 30.49 -12.34 1.65
CA GLN A 242 30.28 -11.05 0.98
C GLN A 242 29.49 -11.22 -0.33
N GLU A 243 28.36 -10.52 -0.49
CA GLU A 243 27.59 -10.47 -1.74
C GLU A 243 27.90 -9.20 -2.55
N VAL A 244 28.25 -8.10 -1.87
CA VAL A 244 28.53 -6.81 -2.53
C VAL A 244 29.99 -6.76 -2.97
N VAL A 245 30.24 -7.09 -4.23
CA VAL A 245 31.59 -7.00 -4.82
C VAL A 245 31.96 -5.54 -5.07
N ASN A 246 33.04 -5.07 -4.42
CA ASN A 246 33.60 -3.75 -4.68
C ASN A 246 34.20 -3.69 -6.10
N THR A 247 34.18 -2.52 -6.74
CA THR A 247 34.81 -2.24 -8.05
C THR A 247 36.34 -2.41 -8.08
N ASP A 248 36.98 -2.72 -6.94
CA ASP A 248 38.40 -3.04 -6.86
C ASP A 248 38.67 -4.50 -7.28
N PRO A 249 39.39 -4.75 -8.40
CA PRO A 249 39.69 -6.10 -8.88
C PRO A 249 40.63 -6.91 -7.97
N THR A 250 41.19 -6.30 -6.92
CA THR A 250 42.00 -6.98 -5.89
C THR A 250 41.22 -7.34 -4.62
N ALA A 251 39.94 -6.94 -4.54
CA ALA A 251 39.10 -7.20 -3.39
C ALA A 251 38.90 -8.72 -3.18
N ASN A 252 39.07 -9.16 -1.94
CA ASN A 252 38.96 -10.56 -1.56
C ASN A 252 37.51 -11.03 -1.65
N ILE A 253 37.16 -11.68 -2.76
CA ILE A 253 35.83 -12.24 -3.05
C ILE A 253 35.37 -13.35 -2.09
N ASP A 254 36.26 -13.83 -1.22
CA ASP A 254 35.97 -14.83 -0.18
C ASP A 254 35.93 -14.23 1.24
N ALA A 255 35.78 -12.90 1.35
CA ALA A 255 35.70 -12.26 2.65
C ALA A 255 34.42 -12.64 3.41
N LYS A 256 34.59 -12.84 4.72
CA LYS A 256 33.53 -13.04 5.70
C LYS A 256 33.07 -11.69 6.23
N VAL A 257 31.78 -11.45 6.21
CA VAL A 257 31.16 -10.18 6.60
C VAL A 257 30.06 -10.39 7.62
N VAL A 258 29.78 -9.34 8.38
CA VAL A 258 28.60 -9.24 9.25
C VAL A 258 27.77 -8.06 8.75
N GLU A 259 26.49 -8.30 8.49
CA GLU A 259 25.57 -7.24 8.09
C GLU A 259 25.33 -6.25 9.24
N VAL A 260 25.46 -4.97 8.95
CA VAL A 260 25.14 -3.87 9.87
C VAL A 260 24.02 -3.05 9.26
N LYS A 261 22.88 -2.96 9.96
CA LYS A 261 21.74 -2.14 9.54
C LYS A 261 21.89 -0.74 10.09
N VAL A 262 21.92 0.22 9.18
CA VAL A 262 22.06 1.64 9.44
C VAL A 262 20.73 2.33 9.17
N LYS A 263 20.14 2.93 10.19
CA LYS A 263 18.96 3.77 10.07
C LYS A 263 19.37 5.12 9.48
N LEU A 264 18.86 5.48 8.31
CA LEU A 264 19.21 6.74 7.64
C LEU A 264 18.49 7.94 8.27
N ASP A 265 19.25 9.02 8.44
CA ASP A 265 18.80 10.32 8.91
C ASP A 265 18.46 11.19 7.70
N SER A 266 17.21 11.25 7.22
CA SER A 266 16.82 12.34 6.32
C SER A 266 15.33 12.63 6.29
N ASP A 267 15.01 13.88 6.64
CA ASP A 267 13.85 14.62 6.14
C ASP A 267 14.40 15.87 5.42
N PRO A 268 14.68 15.78 4.09
CA PRO A 268 15.21 16.88 3.29
C PRO A 268 14.41 18.18 3.43
N ARG A 269 13.09 18.09 3.68
CA ARG A 269 12.23 19.24 3.91
C ARG A 269 12.64 20.09 5.13
N ARG A 270 13.24 19.47 6.15
CA ARG A 270 13.78 20.20 7.32
C ARG A 270 14.88 21.19 6.93
N ARG A 271 15.70 20.88 5.92
CA ARG A 271 16.79 21.75 5.47
C ARG A 271 16.28 23.04 4.83
N LEU A 272 15.11 23.00 4.19
CA LEU A 272 14.46 24.20 3.64
C LEU A 272 14.00 25.15 4.75
N TYR A 273 13.42 24.62 5.83
CA TYR A 273 13.06 25.47 6.97
C TYR A 273 14.28 26.10 7.64
N GLN A 274 15.41 25.37 7.72
CA GLN A 274 16.67 25.95 8.19
C GLN A 274 17.21 27.01 7.24
N ALA A 275 17.04 26.85 5.92
CA ALA A 275 17.45 27.86 4.95
C ALA A 275 16.73 29.20 5.14
N LEU A 276 15.47 29.18 5.62
CA LEU A 276 14.71 30.40 5.94
C LEU A 276 15.35 31.22 7.08
N ASP A 277 16.13 30.59 7.96
CA ASP A 277 16.84 31.29 9.04
C ASP A 277 18.04 32.10 8.54
N VAL A 278 18.47 31.89 7.28
CA VAL A 278 19.62 32.58 6.71
C VAL A 278 19.26 34.03 6.32
N PRO A 279 19.99 35.04 6.83
CA PRO A 279 19.75 36.42 6.46
C PRO A 279 19.85 36.65 4.95
N GLY A 280 18.79 37.23 4.37
CA GLY A 280 18.69 37.52 2.94
C GLY A 280 17.85 36.51 2.15
N VAL A 281 17.50 35.36 2.74
CA VAL A 281 16.51 34.44 2.17
C VAL A 281 15.11 35.01 2.35
N GLU A 282 14.32 34.99 1.27
CA GLU A 282 12.91 35.38 1.24
C GLU A 282 12.01 34.16 1.37
N SER A 283 12.26 33.12 0.57
CA SER A 283 11.54 31.85 0.63
C SER A 283 12.43 30.66 0.30
N ALA A 284 12.02 29.47 0.74
CA ALA A 284 12.71 28.20 0.50
C ALA A 284 11.65 27.13 0.23
N GLU A 285 11.40 26.86 -1.04
CA GLU A 285 10.28 26.05 -1.51
C GLU A 285 10.73 24.66 -1.98
N PRO A 286 9.99 23.60 -1.64
CA PRO A 286 10.26 22.28 -2.15
C PRO A 286 9.78 22.14 -3.60
N VAL A 287 10.66 21.62 -4.45
CA VAL A 287 10.33 21.16 -5.80
C VAL A 287 10.44 19.64 -5.83
N TYR A 288 9.39 19.00 -6.34
CA TYR A 288 9.32 17.56 -6.54
C TYR A 288 9.41 17.23 -8.02
N ILE A 289 10.24 16.26 -8.36
CA ILE A 289 10.44 15.81 -9.73
C ILE A 289 10.23 14.29 -9.77
N GLY A 290 9.57 13.78 -10.81
CA GLY A 290 9.46 12.34 -11.03
C GLY A 290 8.88 12.02 -12.40
N SER A 291 9.31 10.91 -12.97
CA SER A 291 8.77 10.40 -14.23
C SER A 291 7.52 9.55 -13.97
N LEU A 292 6.49 9.72 -14.78
CA LEU A 292 5.23 8.98 -14.67
C LEU A 292 4.79 8.41 -16.03
N ASP A 293 4.05 7.31 -15.95
CA ASP A 293 3.34 6.75 -17.10
C ASP A 293 2.23 7.70 -17.53
N TRP A 294 2.27 8.10 -18.78
CA TRP A 294 1.30 9.00 -19.40
C TRP A 294 0.57 8.28 -20.52
N ARG A 295 -0.77 8.36 -20.51
CA ARG A 295 -1.57 7.90 -21.63
C ARG A 295 -1.84 9.08 -22.55
N ASN A 296 -1.42 9.00 -23.80
CA ASN A 296 -1.71 10.05 -24.78
C ASN A 296 -3.25 10.19 -24.94
N PRO A 297 -3.84 11.38 -24.77
CA PRO A 297 -5.28 11.57 -24.84
C PRO A 297 -5.87 11.38 -26.25
N GLN A 298 -5.06 11.57 -27.30
CA GLN A 298 -5.47 11.50 -28.71
C GLN A 298 -5.37 10.07 -29.25
N ASN A 299 -4.20 9.42 -29.15
CA ASN A 299 -3.96 8.11 -29.75
C ASN A 299 -3.92 6.94 -28.74
N ARG A 300 -4.00 7.22 -27.43
CA ARG A 300 -4.00 6.25 -26.32
C ARG A 300 -2.70 5.46 -26.11
N GLU A 301 -1.63 5.81 -26.81
CA GLU A 301 -0.30 5.25 -26.58
C GLU A 301 0.22 5.56 -25.18
N LYS A 302 1.06 4.69 -24.64
CA LYS A 302 1.73 4.89 -23.36
C LYS A 302 3.09 5.54 -23.60
N THR A 303 3.33 6.67 -22.96
CA THR A 303 4.59 7.42 -23.00
C THR A 303 5.06 7.71 -21.58
N SER A 304 6.28 8.24 -21.41
CA SER A 304 6.78 8.71 -20.12
C SER A 304 6.81 10.23 -20.10
N MET A 305 6.32 10.86 -19.03
CA MET A 305 6.41 12.31 -18.84
C MET A 305 7.07 12.64 -17.52
N MET A 306 7.95 13.65 -17.54
CA MET A 306 8.54 14.20 -16.33
C MET A 306 7.54 15.14 -15.66
N ALA A 307 7.04 14.78 -14.48
CA ALA A 307 6.23 15.65 -13.65
C ALA A 307 7.12 16.48 -12.71
N ILE A 308 6.94 17.79 -12.76
CA ILE A 308 7.57 18.77 -11.90
C ILE A 308 6.47 19.44 -11.08
N ALA A 309 6.67 19.52 -9.77
CA ALA A 309 5.67 20.09 -8.87
C ALA A 309 6.27 20.97 -7.79
N PHE A 310 5.51 22.01 -7.44
CA PHE A 310 5.86 23.00 -6.43
C PHE A 310 4.58 23.58 -5.81
N ASP A 311 4.71 24.41 -4.77
CA ASP A 311 3.56 25.13 -4.23
C ASP A 311 3.16 26.27 -5.20
N PRO A 312 1.99 26.22 -5.85
CA PRO A 312 1.57 27.26 -6.80
C PRO A 312 1.27 28.62 -6.14
N ALA A 313 1.32 28.74 -4.81
CA ALA A 313 1.30 30.04 -4.13
C ALA A 313 2.63 30.80 -4.32
N ASN A 314 3.74 30.08 -4.53
CA ASN A 314 5.08 30.63 -4.63
C ASN A 314 5.73 30.18 -5.95
N PRO A 315 5.96 31.10 -6.92
CA PRO A 315 6.62 30.76 -8.17
C PRO A 315 8.01 30.13 -7.92
N ALA A 316 8.23 28.93 -8.46
CA ALA A 316 9.50 28.21 -8.32
C ALA A 316 10.42 28.35 -9.55
N PHE A 317 9.90 28.81 -10.68
CA PHE A 317 10.61 28.85 -11.96
C PHE A 317 10.53 30.22 -12.61
N ASP A 318 11.59 30.60 -13.34
CA ASP A 318 11.59 31.77 -14.22
C ASP A 318 10.98 31.43 -15.59
N LEU A 319 9.70 31.06 -15.57
CA LEU A 319 8.92 30.70 -16.75
C LEU A 319 7.61 31.52 -16.77
N PRO A 320 7.57 32.66 -17.49
CA PRO A 320 6.40 33.56 -17.50
C PRO A 320 5.08 32.86 -17.91
N GLU A 321 5.18 31.93 -18.84
CA GLU A 321 4.06 31.10 -19.31
C GLU A 321 3.51 30.13 -18.25
N VAL A 322 4.35 29.66 -17.33
CA VAL A 322 3.92 28.84 -16.18
C VAL A 322 3.35 29.75 -15.08
N ASN A 323 4.06 30.83 -14.77
CA ASN A 323 3.72 31.76 -13.69
C ASN A 323 2.38 32.49 -13.93
N SER A 324 2.00 32.71 -15.19
CA SER A 324 0.69 33.26 -15.56
C SER A 324 -0.48 32.27 -15.41
N GLN A 325 -0.21 30.99 -15.15
CA GLN A 325 -1.21 29.90 -15.12
C GLN A 325 -1.26 29.17 -13.77
N LEU A 326 -0.65 29.70 -12.71
CA LEU A 326 -0.57 29.04 -11.39
C LEU A 326 -1.94 28.73 -10.78
N ASP A 327 -2.96 29.58 -11.02
CA ASP A 327 -4.32 29.34 -10.53
C ASP A 327 -4.95 28.06 -11.10
N LYS A 328 -4.51 27.62 -12.28
CA LYS A 328 -5.02 26.40 -12.90
C LYS A 328 -4.52 25.15 -12.19
N VAL A 329 -3.26 25.14 -11.76
CA VAL A 329 -2.65 23.96 -11.08
C VAL A 329 -2.98 23.89 -9.59
N LYS A 330 -3.58 24.94 -9.02
CA LYS A 330 -4.25 24.88 -7.70
C LYS A 330 -5.46 23.94 -7.70
N ILE A 331 -6.08 23.73 -8.87
CA ILE A 331 -7.19 22.79 -9.01
C ILE A 331 -6.63 21.36 -8.91
N PRO A 332 -7.18 20.50 -8.03
CA PRO A 332 -6.66 19.15 -7.85
C PRO A 332 -6.65 18.34 -9.15
N ASN A 333 -5.63 17.50 -9.33
CA ASN A 333 -5.45 16.66 -10.52
C ASN A 333 -5.30 17.45 -11.82
N THR A 334 -4.87 18.71 -11.76
CA THR A 334 -4.64 19.55 -12.94
C THR A 334 -3.15 19.73 -13.21
N VAL A 335 -2.75 19.57 -14.46
CA VAL A 335 -1.37 19.76 -14.94
C VAL A 335 -1.33 20.80 -16.06
N LEU A 336 -0.23 21.52 -16.16
CA LEU A 336 0.20 22.19 -17.38
C LEU A 336 0.97 21.18 -18.22
N PHE A 337 0.75 21.20 -19.53
CA PHE A 337 1.32 20.27 -20.49
C PHE A 337 2.34 20.95 -21.41
N ASP A 338 3.44 20.28 -21.68
CA ASP A 338 4.51 20.79 -22.52
C ASP A 338 4.18 20.68 -24.02
N LEU A 339 4.14 21.83 -24.70
CA LEU A 339 3.89 22.01 -26.13
C LEU A 339 4.92 21.31 -27.02
N ALA A 340 6.14 21.11 -26.51
CA ALA A 340 7.23 20.48 -27.25
C ALA A 340 7.41 18.99 -26.89
N SER A 341 6.39 18.36 -26.31
CA SER A 341 6.37 16.92 -26.03
C SER A 341 6.42 16.09 -27.32
N ARG A 342 7.17 14.99 -27.31
CA ARG A 342 7.28 14.01 -28.38
C ARG A 342 6.00 13.19 -28.50
N GLY A 343 5.41 13.16 -29.70
CA GLY A 343 4.22 12.36 -30.02
C GLY A 343 3.11 13.18 -30.66
N GLU A 344 1.97 12.53 -30.92
CA GLU A 344 0.83 13.18 -31.56
C GLU A 344 -0.05 13.92 -30.53
N TYR A 345 0.13 15.24 -30.43
CA TYR A 345 -0.62 16.09 -29.50
C TYR A 345 -1.31 17.31 -30.15
N ASP A 346 -1.22 17.49 -31.48
CA ASP A 346 -1.69 18.71 -32.17
C ASP A 346 -3.17 19.03 -31.90
N GLN A 347 -4.04 18.01 -31.87
CA GLN A 347 -5.47 18.24 -31.61
C GLN A 347 -5.72 18.61 -30.16
N VAL A 348 -5.00 17.96 -29.24
CA VAL A 348 -5.07 18.23 -27.80
C VAL A 348 -4.63 19.67 -27.54
N ILE A 349 -3.46 20.06 -28.05
CA ILE A 349 -2.90 21.41 -27.93
C ILE A 349 -3.89 22.44 -28.50
N SER A 350 -4.42 22.21 -29.70
CA SER A 350 -5.40 23.11 -30.32
C SER A 350 -6.67 23.27 -29.50
N GLN A 351 -7.16 22.20 -28.87
CA GLN A 351 -8.35 22.23 -28.02
C GLN A 351 -8.10 23.01 -26.72
N ILE A 352 -6.95 22.82 -26.07
CA ILE A 352 -6.58 23.57 -24.87
C ILE A 352 -6.40 25.07 -25.19
N GLN A 353 -5.80 25.42 -26.34
CA GLN A 353 -5.71 26.82 -26.80
C GLN A 353 -7.07 27.46 -27.06
N GLN A 354 -8.09 26.67 -27.42
CA GLN A 354 -9.49 27.12 -27.52
C GLN A 354 -10.20 27.23 -26.16
N GLY A 355 -9.50 26.99 -25.05
CA GLY A 355 -10.07 27.03 -23.70
C GLY A 355 -10.88 25.78 -23.32
N LYS A 356 -10.79 24.68 -24.08
CA LYS A 356 -11.40 23.41 -23.70
C LYS A 356 -10.53 22.69 -22.67
N THR A 357 -11.15 21.86 -21.85
CA THR A 357 -10.48 21.03 -20.86
C THR A 357 -10.36 19.61 -21.39
N ILE A 358 -9.15 19.05 -21.40
CA ILE A 358 -8.89 17.68 -21.83
C ILE A 358 -8.42 16.84 -20.65
N THR A 359 -8.97 15.64 -20.52
CA THR A 359 -8.60 14.69 -19.48
C THR A 359 -7.89 13.48 -20.09
N THR A 360 -6.89 12.98 -19.38
CA THR A 360 -6.27 11.70 -19.69
C THR A 360 -6.00 10.89 -18.44
N GLU A 361 -5.50 9.67 -18.61
CA GLU A 361 -5.11 8.79 -17.52
C GLU A 361 -3.59 8.81 -17.36
N SER A 362 -3.15 8.93 -16.12
CA SER A 362 -1.79 8.65 -15.71
C SER A 362 -1.83 7.62 -14.58
N ASP A 363 -1.23 6.46 -14.81
CA ASP A 363 -1.40 5.25 -14.00
C ASP A 363 -2.88 4.94 -13.70
N ARG A 364 -3.38 5.27 -12.50
CA ARG A 364 -4.79 5.07 -12.05
C ARG A 364 -5.54 6.37 -11.74
N THR A 365 -4.95 7.50 -12.07
CA THR A 365 -5.50 8.83 -11.76
C THR A 365 -5.91 9.51 -13.06
N THR A 366 -7.14 10.02 -13.10
CA THR A 366 -7.58 10.90 -14.18
C THR A 366 -7.00 12.29 -13.93
N VAL A 367 -6.23 12.76 -14.91
CA VAL A 367 -5.53 14.04 -14.90
C VAL A 367 -6.16 14.98 -15.91
N THR A 368 -6.32 16.23 -15.52
CA THR A 368 -6.84 17.31 -16.36
C THR A 368 -5.69 18.16 -16.88
N ILE A 369 -5.64 18.38 -18.18
CA ILE A 369 -4.73 19.33 -18.82
C ILE A 369 -5.39 20.71 -18.78
N GLY A 370 -4.90 21.60 -17.93
CA GLY A 370 -5.47 22.93 -17.71
C GLY A 370 -4.78 24.04 -18.49
N GLY A 371 -3.52 23.84 -18.89
CA GLY A 371 -2.74 24.85 -19.56
C GLY A 371 -1.52 24.29 -20.27
N LEU A 372 -0.77 25.17 -20.92
CA LEU A 372 0.32 24.82 -21.81
C LEU A 372 1.57 25.63 -21.48
N PHE A 373 2.74 25.02 -21.61
CA PHE A 373 4.06 25.67 -21.50
C PHE A 373 5.02 25.00 -22.50
N LYS A 374 6.26 25.45 -22.63
CA LYS A 374 7.21 24.91 -23.62
C LYS A 374 8.59 24.71 -23.01
N VAL A 375 9.02 23.44 -22.91
CA VAL A 375 10.39 23.07 -22.51
C VAL A 375 11.01 22.08 -23.49
N GLY A 376 10.34 20.97 -23.78
CA GLY A 376 10.76 19.93 -24.71
C GLY A 376 10.97 18.56 -24.05
N ALA A 377 11.07 17.54 -24.90
CA ALA A 377 11.42 16.19 -24.47
C ALA A 377 12.88 16.09 -23.99
N SER A 378 13.18 15.06 -23.20
CA SER A 378 14.53 14.69 -22.81
C SER A 378 14.91 13.32 -23.37
N PHE A 379 16.09 12.82 -23.01
CA PHE A 379 16.49 11.44 -23.32
C PHE A 379 15.71 10.40 -22.48
N ALA A 380 15.19 10.80 -21.32
CA ALA A 380 14.50 9.90 -20.39
C ALA A 380 12.98 9.97 -20.51
N ASP A 381 12.44 11.15 -20.85
CA ASP A 381 11.00 11.43 -20.86
C ASP A 381 10.60 12.12 -22.16
N ASP A 382 9.42 11.78 -22.67
CA ASP A 382 8.88 12.30 -23.93
C ASP A 382 8.35 13.74 -23.80
N GLY A 383 8.29 14.29 -22.58
CA GLY A 383 7.87 15.67 -22.34
C GLY A 383 7.81 15.97 -20.85
N ALA A 384 7.36 17.19 -20.51
CA ALA A 384 7.22 17.64 -19.13
C ALA A 384 5.76 17.99 -18.77
N LEU A 385 5.45 17.86 -17.49
CA LEU A 385 4.20 18.27 -16.86
C LEU A 385 4.53 19.16 -15.66
N ILE A 386 3.80 20.24 -15.48
CA ILE A 386 3.92 21.09 -14.29
C ILE A 386 2.62 21.04 -13.48
N THR A 387 2.71 20.84 -12.18
CA THR A 387 1.54 20.73 -11.30
C THR A 387 1.79 21.21 -9.87
N SER A 388 0.76 21.18 -9.03
CA SER A 388 0.89 21.46 -7.60
C SER A 388 1.50 20.28 -6.85
N ASP A 389 2.21 20.55 -5.77
CA ASP A 389 2.69 19.56 -4.81
C ASP A 389 1.58 18.59 -4.35
N GLN A 390 0.36 19.09 -4.10
CA GLN A 390 -0.80 18.27 -3.73
C GLN A 390 -1.20 17.28 -4.82
N THR A 391 -1.24 17.74 -6.08
CA THR A 391 -1.55 16.86 -7.21
C THR A 391 -0.42 15.85 -7.43
N PHE A 392 0.83 16.27 -7.29
CA PHE A 392 1.98 15.40 -7.38
C PHE A 392 1.91 14.26 -6.35
N MET A 393 1.57 14.55 -5.09
CA MET A 393 1.44 13.50 -4.07
C MET A 393 0.33 12.48 -4.40
N ARG A 394 -0.68 12.86 -5.19
CA ARG A 394 -1.71 11.93 -5.69
C ARG A 394 -1.22 11.11 -6.88
N LEU A 395 -0.43 11.70 -7.76
CA LEU A 395 0.18 11.01 -8.90
C LEU A 395 1.30 10.05 -8.45
N PHE A 396 1.96 10.36 -7.34
CA PHE A 396 3.04 9.57 -6.75
C PHE A 396 2.70 9.16 -5.31
N PRO A 397 1.71 8.28 -5.08
CA PRO A 397 1.27 7.91 -3.72
C PRO A 397 2.36 7.20 -2.89
N ARG A 398 3.45 6.76 -3.54
CA ARG A 398 4.62 6.14 -2.90
C ARG A 398 5.68 7.15 -2.48
N LYS A 399 5.65 8.40 -2.98
CA LYS A 399 6.60 9.44 -2.59
C LYS A 399 6.13 10.10 -1.29
N GLN A 400 7.07 10.33 -0.37
CA GLN A 400 6.79 10.99 0.90
C GLN A 400 6.92 12.51 0.75
N PRO A 401 6.05 13.33 1.39
CA PRO A 401 6.16 14.79 1.34
C PRO A 401 7.46 15.38 1.92
N GLY A 402 8.24 14.60 2.68
CA GLY A 402 9.55 15.01 3.20
C GLY A 402 10.70 14.81 2.20
N LEU A 403 10.53 13.92 1.21
CA LEU A 403 11.54 13.58 0.21
C LEU A 403 11.50 14.56 -0.96
N VAL A 404 12.00 15.77 -0.69
CA VAL A 404 12.15 16.85 -1.67
C VAL A 404 13.21 16.47 -2.72
N SER A 405 12.95 16.77 -4.00
CA SER A 405 13.91 16.53 -5.09
C SER A 405 14.90 17.69 -5.26
N LEU A 406 14.40 18.92 -5.19
CA LEU A 406 15.20 20.14 -5.24
C LEU A 406 14.62 21.20 -4.29
N GLY A 407 15.49 21.95 -3.61
CA GLY A 407 15.11 23.13 -2.85
C GLY A 407 15.32 24.41 -3.65
N VAL A 408 14.26 25.18 -3.91
CA VAL A 408 14.39 26.48 -4.57
C VAL A 408 14.41 27.57 -3.51
N ILE A 409 15.48 28.36 -3.49
CA ILE A 409 15.66 29.44 -2.51
C ILE A 409 15.59 30.78 -3.25
N ASN A 410 14.59 31.59 -2.90
CA ASN A 410 14.49 32.96 -3.39
C ASN A 410 15.13 33.91 -2.38
N LEU A 411 15.90 34.87 -2.89
CA LEU A 411 16.55 35.90 -2.08
C LEU A 411 15.78 37.20 -2.18
N LYS A 412 15.80 37.97 -1.09
CA LYS A 412 15.24 39.33 -1.09
C LYS A 412 15.93 40.21 -2.13
N ASP A 413 15.19 41.18 -2.67
CA ASP A 413 15.73 42.13 -3.65
C ASP A 413 17.05 42.79 -3.20
N GLY A 414 18.03 42.80 -4.10
CA GLY A 414 19.32 43.45 -3.88
C GLY A 414 20.34 42.65 -3.05
N GLN A 415 20.03 41.42 -2.63
CA GLN A 415 21.01 40.55 -1.95
C GLN A 415 22.07 40.01 -2.92
N ASN A 416 23.29 39.83 -2.41
CA ASN A 416 24.37 39.23 -3.20
C ASN A 416 24.27 37.70 -3.13
N ILE A 417 23.93 37.08 -4.27
CA ILE A 417 23.70 35.64 -4.41
C ILE A 417 24.90 34.83 -3.91
N GLU A 418 26.12 35.20 -4.32
CA GLU A 418 27.34 34.46 -3.95
C GLU A 418 27.60 34.44 -2.44
N LYS A 419 27.34 35.58 -1.77
CA LYS A 419 27.50 35.68 -0.32
C LYS A 419 26.47 34.80 0.40
N VAL A 420 25.21 34.84 0.00
CA VAL A 420 24.16 34.04 0.64
C VAL A 420 24.36 32.56 0.35
N ARG A 421 24.71 32.17 -0.88
CA ARG A 421 25.08 30.79 -1.25
C ARG A 421 26.22 30.25 -0.40
N THR A 422 27.27 31.05 -0.18
CA THR A 422 28.39 30.66 0.69
C THR A 422 27.95 30.50 2.15
N TYR A 423 27.09 31.39 2.65
CA TYR A 423 26.53 31.28 3.98
C TYR A 423 25.66 30.02 4.13
N LEU A 424 24.78 29.75 3.17
CA LEU A 424 23.93 28.56 3.14
C LEU A 424 24.77 27.28 3.22
N ASN A 425 25.84 27.17 2.43
CA ASN A 425 26.73 26.00 2.48
C ASN A 425 27.50 25.85 3.79
N ASN A 426 27.79 26.97 4.48
CA ASN A 426 28.43 26.94 5.79
C ASN A 426 27.44 26.66 6.94
N TYR A 427 26.16 27.01 6.74
CA TYR A 427 25.11 26.86 7.75
C TYR A 427 24.40 25.49 7.67
N LEU A 428 24.14 25.03 6.44
CA LEU A 428 23.52 23.75 6.13
C LEU A 428 24.61 22.71 5.85
N THR A 429 25.39 22.33 6.86
CA THR A 429 26.49 21.37 6.66
C THR A 429 26.01 19.91 6.62
N ASP A 430 26.82 19.09 5.92
CA ASP A 430 26.92 17.61 5.95
C ASP A 430 26.06 16.79 4.97
N ASP A 431 24.91 17.28 4.51
CA ASP A 431 23.98 16.51 3.67
C ASP A 431 23.34 17.27 2.49
N VAL A 432 23.53 18.59 2.37
CA VAL A 432 23.01 19.41 1.27
C VAL A 432 24.05 20.40 0.75
N GLN A 433 23.91 20.80 -0.52
CA GLN A 433 24.70 21.87 -1.13
C GLN A 433 23.79 22.87 -1.82
N ALA A 434 24.04 24.15 -1.57
CA ALA A 434 23.42 25.28 -2.24
C ALA A 434 24.27 25.70 -3.44
N TYR A 435 23.63 25.80 -4.60
CA TYR A 435 24.21 26.27 -5.85
C TYR A 435 23.50 27.54 -6.31
N THR A 436 24.18 28.39 -7.07
CA THR A 436 23.48 29.34 -7.94
C THR A 436 22.80 28.59 -9.10
N SER A 437 21.86 29.24 -9.80
CA SER A 437 21.19 28.60 -10.94
C SER A 437 22.16 28.12 -12.02
N GLN A 438 23.24 28.87 -12.27
CA GLN A 438 24.24 28.49 -13.28
C GLN A 438 25.14 27.37 -12.77
N GLU A 439 25.59 27.44 -11.51
CA GLU A 439 26.39 26.38 -10.89
C GLU A 439 25.65 25.05 -10.86
N TYR A 440 24.34 25.06 -10.60
CA TYR A 440 23.51 23.86 -10.62
C TYR A 440 23.43 23.25 -12.02
N VAL A 441 23.25 24.09 -13.05
CA VAL A 441 23.25 23.63 -14.45
C VAL A 441 24.60 23.02 -14.82
N ASP A 442 25.70 23.66 -14.42
CA ASP A 442 27.05 23.15 -14.70
C ASP A 442 27.31 21.83 -13.98
N ALA A 443 26.91 21.71 -12.71
CA ALA A 443 27.01 20.47 -11.92
C ALA A 443 26.20 19.32 -12.53
N GLU A 444 24.97 19.57 -12.98
CA GLU A 444 24.12 18.57 -13.64
C GLU A 444 24.71 18.14 -14.99
N LEU A 445 25.20 19.10 -15.79
CA LEU A 445 25.87 18.81 -17.06
C LEU A 445 27.12 17.96 -16.85
N ASP A 446 27.91 18.24 -15.82
CA ASP A 446 29.11 17.47 -15.51
C ASP A 446 28.77 16.08 -15.00
N TYR A 447 27.75 15.94 -14.15
CA TYR A 447 27.23 14.64 -13.74
C TYR A 447 26.80 13.79 -14.95
N ILE A 448 26.02 14.37 -15.88
CA ILE A 448 25.60 13.66 -17.09
C ILE A 448 26.84 13.26 -17.93
N LYS A 449 27.85 14.14 -18.07
CA LYS A 449 29.05 13.84 -18.86
C LYS A 449 29.92 12.74 -18.24
N SER A 450 30.09 12.72 -16.93
CA SER A 450 31.02 11.80 -16.25
C SER A 450 30.38 10.49 -15.84
N SER A 451 29.09 10.51 -15.50
CA SER A 451 28.42 9.39 -14.84
C SER A 451 27.46 8.63 -15.75
N THR A 452 27.16 9.16 -16.94
CA THR A 452 26.31 8.47 -17.93
C THR A 452 27.09 8.14 -19.20
N ALA A 453 26.64 7.12 -19.93
CA ALA A 453 27.22 6.74 -21.23
C ALA A 453 27.05 7.84 -22.30
N ILE A 454 26.12 8.79 -22.11
CA ILE A 454 25.86 9.87 -23.06
C ILE A 454 27.12 10.71 -23.28
N GLY A 455 27.77 11.13 -22.19
CA GLY A 455 29.01 11.90 -22.26
C GLY A 455 30.12 11.16 -22.98
N PHE A 456 30.32 9.87 -22.65
CA PHE A 456 31.32 9.03 -23.29
C PHE A 456 31.09 8.88 -24.80
N VAL A 457 29.87 8.55 -25.23
CA VAL A 457 29.53 8.32 -26.66
C VAL A 457 29.71 9.60 -27.47
N PHE A 458 29.22 10.74 -27.00
CA PHE A 458 29.39 12.00 -27.71
C PHE A 458 30.85 12.47 -27.73
N THR A 459 31.61 12.25 -26.65
CA THR A 459 33.03 12.61 -26.60
C THR A 459 33.86 11.74 -27.54
N LEU A 460 33.64 10.43 -27.54
CA LEU A 460 34.30 9.51 -28.47
C LEU A 460 33.94 9.84 -29.93
N GLY A 461 32.66 10.13 -30.22
CA GLY A 461 32.23 10.56 -31.54
C GLY A 461 32.88 11.86 -32.00
N THR A 462 33.00 12.85 -31.11
CA THR A 462 33.68 14.12 -31.40
C THR A 462 35.17 13.91 -31.65
N MET A 463 35.83 13.08 -30.84
CA MET A 463 37.25 12.72 -31.02
C MET A 463 37.50 11.98 -32.35
N MET A 464 36.66 10.99 -32.66
CA MET A 464 36.76 10.24 -33.91
C MET A 464 36.52 11.14 -35.13
N GLY A 465 35.53 12.03 -35.06
CA GLY A 465 35.29 13.04 -36.10
C GLY A 465 36.48 13.98 -36.30
N PHE A 466 37.12 14.41 -35.21
CA PHE A 466 38.31 15.26 -35.27
C PHE A 466 39.53 14.53 -35.86
N ILE A 467 39.80 13.27 -35.45
CA ILE A 467 40.91 12.46 -35.98
C ILE A 467 40.71 12.16 -37.47
N VAL A 468 39.51 11.71 -37.85
CA VAL A 468 39.17 11.45 -39.26
C VAL A 468 39.31 12.72 -40.08
N GLY A 469 38.88 13.86 -39.52
CA GLY A 469 39.11 15.17 -40.10
C GLY A 469 40.59 15.42 -40.41
N ILE A 470 41.47 15.31 -39.40
CA ILE A 470 42.92 15.54 -39.55
C ILE A 470 43.48 14.70 -40.70
N VAL A 471 43.12 13.41 -40.75
CA VAL A 471 43.61 12.47 -41.76
C VAL A 471 43.14 12.87 -43.16
N ILE A 472 41.86 13.21 -43.35
CA ILE A 472 41.32 13.62 -44.66
C ILE A 472 41.98 14.92 -45.12
N VAL A 473 42.08 15.93 -44.25
CA VAL A 473 42.70 17.20 -44.63
C VAL A 473 44.19 17.02 -44.92
N TYR A 474 44.89 16.18 -44.17
CA TYR A 474 46.28 15.84 -44.48
C TYR A 474 46.40 15.13 -45.82
N GLN A 475 45.51 14.17 -46.13
CA GLN A 475 45.53 13.49 -47.43
C GLN A 475 45.29 14.47 -48.58
N VAL A 476 44.29 15.34 -48.48
CA VAL A 476 43.97 16.34 -49.51
C VAL A 476 45.14 17.32 -49.69
N LEU A 477 45.65 17.93 -48.60
CA LEU A 477 46.78 18.86 -48.68
C LEU A 477 48.06 18.18 -49.15
N SER A 478 48.35 16.95 -48.71
CA SER A 478 49.55 16.23 -49.13
C SER A 478 49.49 15.82 -50.59
N THR A 479 48.31 15.48 -51.11
CA THR A 479 48.12 15.21 -52.55
C THR A 479 48.30 16.50 -53.34
N ASP A 480 47.65 17.59 -52.94
CA ASP A 480 47.75 18.88 -53.63
C ASP A 480 49.19 19.42 -53.69
N VAL A 481 49.89 19.39 -52.54
CA VAL A 481 51.29 19.78 -52.43
C VAL A 481 52.20 18.95 -53.34
N ASN A 482 51.89 17.65 -53.49
CA ASN A 482 52.67 16.74 -54.32
C ASN A 482 52.38 16.94 -55.82
N ASP A 483 51.14 17.25 -56.19
CA ASP A 483 50.76 17.54 -57.57
C ASP A 483 51.42 18.82 -58.09
N HIS A 484 51.67 19.79 -57.19
CA HIS A 484 52.37 21.04 -57.50
C HIS A 484 53.86 21.04 -57.09
N ILE A 485 54.46 19.87 -56.82
CA ILE A 485 55.85 19.79 -56.34
C ILE A 485 56.87 20.41 -57.32
N ALA A 486 56.58 20.34 -58.62
CA ALA A 486 57.41 20.95 -59.66
C ALA A 486 57.42 22.49 -59.57
N GLU A 487 56.29 23.10 -59.23
CA GLU A 487 56.18 24.56 -59.06
C GLU A 487 56.95 25.01 -57.81
N TYR A 488 56.80 24.27 -56.71
CA TYR A 488 57.56 24.50 -55.49
C TYR A 488 59.08 24.33 -55.68
N ALA A 489 59.50 23.33 -56.46
CA ALA A 489 60.91 23.11 -56.81
C ALA A 489 61.48 24.27 -57.63
N THR A 490 60.69 24.82 -58.57
CA THR A 490 61.06 25.98 -59.39
C THR A 490 61.23 27.24 -58.54
N LEU A 491 60.31 27.48 -57.59
CA LEU A 491 60.42 28.58 -56.61
C LEU A 491 61.67 28.43 -55.72
N LYS A 492 61.97 27.22 -55.26
CA LYS A 492 63.17 26.94 -54.47
C LYS A 492 64.46 27.18 -55.29
N ALA A 493 64.47 26.82 -56.58
CA ALA A 493 65.59 27.09 -57.50
C ALA A 493 65.78 28.59 -57.79
N MET A 494 64.72 29.40 -57.75
CA MET A 494 64.79 30.87 -57.85
C MET A 494 65.29 31.55 -56.55
N GLY A 495 65.57 30.79 -55.49
CA GLY A 495 66.15 31.29 -54.24
C GLY A 495 65.14 31.59 -53.13
N TYR A 496 63.88 31.16 -53.26
CA TYR A 496 62.90 31.30 -52.17
C TYR A 496 63.23 30.34 -51.02
N LYS A 497 63.13 30.85 -49.79
CA LYS A 497 63.40 30.08 -48.57
C LYS A 497 62.28 29.08 -48.31
N SER A 498 62.59 27.92 -47.72
CA SER A 498 61.59 26.92 -47.32
C SER A 498 60.49 27.47 -46.41
N SER A 499 60.78 28.51 -45.63
CA SER A 499 59.79 29.20 -44.79
C SER A 499 58.73 29.96 -45.59
N TYR A 500 59.08 30.46 -46.79
CA TYR A 500 58.13 31.12 -47.68
C TYR A 500 57.15 30.10 -48.27
N LEU A 501 57.67 28.95 -48.75
CA LEU A 501 56.85 27.87 -49.28
C LEU A 501 55.93 27.27 -48.21
N LEU A 502 56.43 27.13 -46.97
CA LEU A 502 55.62 26.75 -45.82
C LEU A 502 54.48 27.76 -45.56
N GLY A 503 54.78 29.06 -45.70
CA GLY A 503 53.81 30.14 -45.54
C GLY A 503 52.68 30.06 -46.56
N VAL A 504 52.99 29.77 -47.83
CA VAL A 504 51.99 29.62 -48.91
C VAL A 504 51.01 28.49 -48.59
N VAL A 505 51.52 27.29 -48.24
CA VAL A 505 50.65 26.15 -47.92
C VAL A 505 49.85 26.39 -46.63
N PHE A 506 50.41 27.11 -45.68
CA PHE A 506 49.70 27.46 -44.44
C PHE A 506 48.58 28.48 -44.69
N GLU A 507 48.83 29.47 -45.55
CA GLU A 507 47.82 30.45 -45.99
C GLU A 507 46.69 29.77 -46.75
N GLU A 508 47.01 28.84 -47.65
CA GLU A 508 46.05 28.00 -48.35
C GLU A 508 45.21 27.16 -47.38
N ALA A 509 45.85 26.49 -46.42
CA ALA A 509 45.15 25.69 -45.41
C ALA A 509 44.18 26.54 -44.57
N ILE A 510 44.55 27.78 -44.22
CA ILE A 510 43.67 28.71 -43.50
C ILE A 510 42.50 29.13 -44.39
N ILE A 511 42.76 29.51 -45.64
CA ILE A 511 41.72 29.91 -46.59
C ILE A 511 40.71 28.78 -46.79
N LEU A 512 41.19 27.55 -47.03
CA LEU A 512 40.36 26.35 -47.14
C LEU A 512 39.55 26.09 -45.87
N SER A 513 40.14 26.26 -44.68
CA SER A 513 39.44 26.07 -43.41
C SER A 513 38.27 27.05 -43.22
N VAL A 514 38.46 28.33 -43.56
CA VAL A 514 37.44 29.38 -43.39
C VAL A 514 36.35 29.23 -44.44
N ILE A 515 36.73 29.05 -45.71
CA ILE A 515 35.78 28.89 -46.81
C ILE A 515 34.98 27.61 -46.65
N GLY A 516 35.64 26.51 -46.26
CA GLY A 516 34.98 25.22 -46.00
C GLY A 516 34.04 25.25 -44.79
N PHE A 517 34.35 26.06 -43.77
CA PHE A 517 33.52 26.17 -42.57
C PHE A 517 32.13 26.76 -42.84
N ILE A 518 32.01 27.73 -43.76
CA ILE A 518 30.73 28.39 -44.08
C ILE A 518 29.64 27.40 -44.55
N PRO A 519 29.85 26.58 -45.60
CA PRO A 519 28.88 25.57 -46.00
C PRO A 519 28.73 24.47 -44.95
N SER A 520 29.78 24.12 -44.21
CA SER A 520 29.69 23.13 -43.12
C SER A 520 28.73 23.59 -42.00
N VAL A 521 28.78 24.85 -41.57
CA VAL A 521 27.84 25.38 -40.58
C VAL A 521 26.42 25.42 -41.12
N ALA A 522 26.22 25.76 -42.40
CA ALA A 522 24.90 25.73 -43.02
C ALA A 522 24.30 24.31 -43.03
N ILE A 523 25.10 23.30 -43.42
CA ILE A 523 24.70 21.89 -43.38
C ILE A 523 24.42 21.44 -41.94
N ALA A 524 25.31 21.80 -40.99
CA ALA A 524 25.14 21.45 -39.58
C ALA A 524 23.88 22.08 -39.00
N ALA A 525 23.59 23.35 -39.30
CA ALA A 525 22.36 24.01 -38.85
C ALA A 525 21.12 23.29 -39.40
N GLY A 526 21.13 22.88 -40.67
CA GLY A 526 20.06 22.07 -41.26
C GLY A 526 19.91 20.71 -40.57
N LEU A 527 21.00 20.01 -40.28
CA LEU A 527 20.99 18.72 -39.58
C LEU A 527 20.49 18.85 -38.13
N TYR A 528 20.87 19.92 -37.43
CA TYR A 528 20.38 20.23 -36.09
C TYR A 528 18.87 20.44 -36.10
N GLN A 529 18.36 21.24 -37.05
CA GLN A 529 16.92 21.45 -37.21
C GLN A 529 16.17 20.15 -37.56
N LEU A 530 16.71 19.36 -38.49
CA LEU A 530 16.12 18.08 -38.89
C LEU A 530 16.06 17.10 -37.70
N THR A 531 17.14 17.03 -36.92
CA THR A 531 17.24 16.13 -35.77
C THR A 531 16.33 16.61 -34.64
N ALA A 532 16.27 17.91 -34.37
CA ALA A 532 15.34 18.49 -33.41
C ALA A 532 13.88 18.20 -33.80
N ALA A 533 13.52 18.38 -35.07
CA ALA A 533 12.18 18.08 -35.57
C ALA A 533 11.83 16.59 -35.51
N ALA A 534 12.80 15.70 -35.82
CA ALA A 534 12.59 14.26 -35.83
C ALA A 534 12.55 13.64 -34.43
N THR A 535 13.23 14.23 -33.45
CA THR A 535 13.36 13.67 -32.09
C THR A 535 12.58 14.43 -31.02
N ALA A 536 12.04 15.60 -31.36
CA ALA A 536 11.43 16.56 -30.42
C ALA A 536 12.36 16.99 -29.26
N LEU A 537 13.66 16.75 -29.38
CA LEU A 537 14.66 17.21 -28.41
C LEU A 537 14.99 18.68 -28.67
N PRO A 538 15.14 19.52 -27.64
CA PRO A 538 15.52 20.93 -27.76
C PRO A 538 17.02 21.08 -28.11
N ILE A 539 17.40 20.66 -29.31
CA ILE A 539 18.78 20.71 -29.81
C ILE A 539 18.99 22.03 -30.54
N VAL A 540 19.87 22.88 -30.01
CA VAL A 540 20.29 24.14 -30.62
C VAL A 540 21.78 24.11 -30.93
N LEU A 541 22.20 24.82 -31.97
CA LEU A 541 23.61 25.06 -32.27
C LEU A 541 24.01 26.43 -31.69
N PRO A 542 24.64 26.49 -30.50
CA PRO A 542 25.04 27.75 -29.91
C PRO A 542 26.18 28.38 -30.72
N ALA A 543 26.20 29.70 -30.82
CA ALA A 543 27.27 30.43 -31.49
C ALA A 543 28.66 30.09 -30.90
N SER A 544 28.74 29.89 -29.58
CA SER A 544 29.97 29.48 -28.91
C SER A 544 30.51 28.14 -29.42
N ARG A 545 29.64 27.15 -29.66
CA ARG A 545 30.08 25.86 -30.23
C ARG A 545 30.57 26.00 -31.65
N ALA A 546 29.89 26.81 -32.48
CA ALA A 546 30.34 27.07 -33.85
C ALA A 546 31.74 27.70 -33.85
N VAL A 547 31.99 28.68 -32.98
CA VAL A 547 33.32 29.32 -32.82
C VAL A 547 34.37 28.30 -32.35
N THR A 548 34.07 27.45 -31.36
CA THR A 548 35.01 26.42 -30.90
C THR A 548 35.36 25.44 -32.03
N VAL A 549 34.38 25.02 -32.82
CA VAL A 549 34.62 24.13 -33.97
C VAL A 549 35.48 24.82 -35.02
N LEU A 550 35.22 26.08 -35.35
CA LEU A 550 36.06 26.85 -36.29
C LEU A 550 37.52 26.91 -35.83
N ILE A 551 37.76 27.20 -34.55
CA ILE A 551 39.11 27.23 -33.98
C ILE A 551 39.77 25.86 -34.12
N MET A 552 39.06 24.78 -33.79
CA MET A 552 39.56 23.41 -33.93
C MET A 552 39.86 23.05 -35.39
N THR A 553 39.03 23.50 -36.35
CA THR A 553 39.24 23.30 -37.78
C THR A 553 40.49 24.03 -38.26
N ILE A 554 40.70 25.29 -37.86
CA ILE A 554 41.91 26.04 -38.20
C ILE A 554 43.15 25.33 -37.66
N ILE A 555 43.14 24.94 -36.38
CA ILE A 555 44.26 24.21 -35.74
C ILE A 555 44.55 22.91 -36.51
N MET A 556 43.52 22.15 -36.85
CA MET A 556 43.62 20.90 -37.59
C MET A 556 44.23 21.12 -38.99
N CYS A 557 43.72 22.09 -39.77
CA CYS A 557 44.24 22.42 -41.09
C CYS A 557 45.70 22.89 -41.03
N SER A 558 46.04 23.71 -40.03
CA SER A 558 47.42 24.15 -39.77
C SER A 558 48.37 23.00 -39.46
N ILE A 559 47.97 22.05 -38.60
CA ILE A 559 48.78 20.86 -38.27
C ILE A 559 48.96 19.99 -39.51
N SER A 560 47.88 19.69 -40.24
CA SER A 560 47.93 18.87 -41.45
C SER A 560 48.78 19.51 -42.55
N GLY A 561 48.68 20.83 -42.75
CA GLY A 561 49.51 21.58 -43.68
C GLY A 561 51.00 21.56 -43.30
N ALA A 562 51.32 21.70 -42.01
CA ALA A 562 52.69 21.59 -41.52
C ALA A 562 53.30 20.19 -41.73
N ILE A 563 52.50 19.12 -41.57
CA ILE A 563 52.95 17.74 -41.81
C ILE A 563 53.08 17.47 -43.33
N ALA A 564 52.15 17.95 -44.15
CA ALA A 564 52.22 17.78 -45.61
C ALA A 564 53.49 18.45 -46.18
N THR A 565 53.84 19.64 -45.67
CA THR A 565 55.02 20.39 -46.09
C THR A 565 56.34 19.84 -45.55
N SER A 566 56.35 19.06 -44.46
CA SER A 566 57.60 18.47 -43.96
C SER A 566 58.23 17.51 -44.97
N LYS A 567 57.42 16.85 -45.81
CA LYS A 567 57.92 16.05 -46.95
C LYS A 567 58.54 16.89 -48.06
N LEU A 568 58.07 18.12 -48.24
CA LEU A 568 58.56 19.03 -49.27
C LEU A 568 59.91 19.66 -48.89
N GLN A 569 60.21 19.76 -47.59
CA GLN A 569 61.50 20.24 -47.11
C GLN A 569 62.67 19.30 -47.49
N SER A 570 62.41 17.99 -47.58
CA SER A 570 63.40 16.97 -47.96
C SER A 570 63.61 16.82 -49.47
N ALA A 571 62.79 17.45 -50.32
CA ALA A 571 62.94 17.35 -51.77
C ALA A 571 64.08 18.26 -52.27
N ASP A 572 65.09 17.66 -52.92
CA ASP A 572 66.16 18.38 -53.61
C ASP A 572 65.64 18.84 -54.99
N PRO A 573 65.76 20.13 -55.37
CA PRO A 573 65.40 20.59 -56.70
C PRO A 573 66.02 19.77 -57.84
N ALA A 574 67.16 19.11 -57.60
CA ALA A 574 67.83 18.26 -58.59
C ALA A 574 67.13 16.90 -58.83
N ASP A 575 66.23 16.46 -57.95
CA ASP A 575 65.54 15.16 -58.08
C ASP A 575 64.26 15.24 -58.95
N ILE A 576 63.82 16.45 -59.29
CA ILE A 576 62.52 16.73 -59.96
C ILE A 576 62.69 17.16 -61.43
N PHE A 577 63.91 17.56 -61.82
CA PHE A 577 64.30 17.82 -63.22
C PHE A 577 65.18 16.68 -63.72
#